data_AF-X1C8J4-F1
#
_entry.id   AF-X1C8J4-F1
#
_cell.length_a   1.000
_cell.length_b   1.000
_cell.length_c   1.000
_cell.angle_alpha   90.00
_cell.angle_beta   90.00
_cell.angle_gamma   90.00
#
_symmetry.space_group_name_H-M   'P 1'
#
loop_
_entity.id
_entity.type
_entity.pdbx_description
1 polymer ?
#
loop_
_entity_poly.entity_id
_entity_poly.type
_entity_poly.pdbx_seq_one_letter_code
_entity_poly.pdbx_strand_id
1 'polypeptide(L)'
;LTGPNENAKDSGLRLISKASVTTKGRLPVETYRQDLSTRAIDIKVNVILDDTLTLATTPTVNSYDYNLTAGHGVIIGDNLGILEQNGVPQIYTGFVLNVVGNVVTMDTPVPIAFTPADASVLKINTSLNVDGSSVVVVANITNFFENAVDITRFIFHITDGTAMDDGTFGGIAALTRGIVLRKKLVSGNYINFWNIKTNGEFAELAYDVEYDPKAPAGVYGFRCRLTYAGEEKHGVVIRLEP
;
A
#
# COMPACT_ATOMS: atom_id res chain seq x y z
N LEU A 1 -38.22 -7.35 49.04
CA LEU A 1 -38.53 -7.35 47.60
C LEU A 1 -38.15 -5.99 47.04
N THR A 2 -36.89 -5.83 46.63
CA THR A 2 -36.39 -4.76 45.76
C THR A 2 -35.05 -5.26 45.24
N GLY A 3 -35.04 -5.68 43.97
CA GLY A 3 -33.85 -6.21 43.30
C GLY A 3 -32.84 -5.11 42.93
N PRO A 4 -31.59 -5.47 42.64
CA PRO A 4 -30.57 -4.49 42.25
C PRO A 4 -30.81 -3.97 40.82
N ASN A 5 -30.54 -2.66 40.69
CA ASN A 5 -30.68 -1.80 39.53
C ASN A 5 -29.89 -2.29 38.30
N GLU A 6 -30.58 -2.51 37.18
CA GLU A 6 -29.97 -2.67 35.85
C GLU A 6 -29.63 -1.29 35.27
N ASN A 7 -28.47 -0.75 35.64
CA ASN A 7 -27.88 0.40 34.94
C ASN A 7 -26.36 0.23 34.87
N ALA A 8 -25.93 -0.64 33.96
CA ALA A 8 -24.61 -0.59 33.36
C ALA A 8 -24.79 -0.83 31.86
N LYS A 9 -25.07 0.25 31.11
CA LYS A 9 -24.97 0.26 29.65
C LYS A 9 -23.50 0.11 29.27
N ASP A 10 -23.10 -1.14 29.12
CA ASP A 10 -21.91 -1.53 28.38
C ASP A 10 -22.11 -1.08 26.92
N SER A 11 -21.42 -0.01 26.53
CA SER A 11 -21.46 0.52 25.16
C SER A 11 -20.04 0.84 24.71
N GLY A 12 -19.34 -0.23 24.31
CA GLY A 12 -18.00 -0.15 23.76
C GLY A 12 -17.36 -1.49 23.40
N LEU A 13 -18.06 -2.62 23.57
CA LEU A 13 -17.51 -3.92 23.18
C LEU A 13 -17.55 -4.07 21.65
N ARG A 14 -16.45 -3.66 20.98
CA ARG A 14 -16.17 -4.10 19.61
C ARG A 14 -16.10 -5.63 19.63
N LEU A 15 -17.09 -6.29 19.02
CA LEU A 15 -17.16 -7.74 18.85
C LEU A 15 -15.97 -8.20 17.98
N ILE A 16 -14.83 -8.47 18.60
CA ILE A 16 -13.79 -9.30 17.98
C ILE A 16 -14.25 -10.74 18.19
N SER A 17 -14.71 -11.40 17.14
CA SER A 17 -15.19 -12.79 17.26
C SER A 17 -14.03 -13.68 17.70
N LYS A 18 -14.07 -14.14 18.95
CA LYS A 18 -13.12 -15.11 19.51
C LYS A 18 -13.45 -16.50 18.99
N ALA A 19 -12.45 -17.19 18.43
CA ALA A 19 -12.57 -18.61 18.11
C ALA A 19 -11.64 -19.40 19.04
N SER A 20 -12.22 -20.21 19.92
CA SER A 20 -11.47 -21.14 20.77
C SER A 20 -11.35 -22.49 20.06
N VAL A 21 -10.14 -22.87 19.66
CA VAL A 21 -9.88 -24.22 19.13
C VAL A 21 -9.37 -25.08 20.29
N THR A 22 -10.20 -26.02 20.74
CA THR A 22 -9.82 -26.96 21.80
C THR A 22 -9.48 -28.30 21.16
N THR A 23 -8.20 -28.59 20.96
CA THR A 23 -7.73 -29.97 20.83
C THR A 23 -7.68 -30.58 22.23
N LYS A 24 -8.25 -31.78 22.41
CA LYS A 24 -8.41 -32.44 23.73
C LYS A 24 -7.09 -32.39 24.54
N GLY A 25 -7.11 -31.67 25.67
CA GLY A 25 -6.07 -31.74 26.71
C GLY A 25 -5.02 -30.61 26.74
N ARG A 26 -5.17 -29.51 25.99
CA ARG A 26 -4.27 -28.34 26.09
C ARG A 26 -5.02 -27.05 26.43
N LEU A 27 -4.30 -26.11 27.06
CA LEU A 27 -4.79 -24.78 27.41
C LEU A 27 -5.37 -24.08 26.16
N PRO A 28 -6.53 -23.40 26.27
CA PRO A 28 -7.11 -22.69 25.14
C PRO A 28 -6.14 -21.63 24.63
N VAL A 29 -5.83 -21.65 23.34
CA VAL A 29 -5.11 -20.56 22.67
C VAL A 29 -6.16 -19.63 22.07
N GLU A 30 -6.19 -18.37 22.53
CA GLU A 30 -7.07 -17.37 21.96
C GLU A 30 -6.53 -16.93 20.60
N THR A 31 -7.26 -17.22 19.53
CA THR A 31 -6.96 -16.68 18.20
C THR A 31 -7.97 -15.59 17.87
N TYR A 32 -7.45 -14.39 17.57
CA TYR A 32 -8.27 -13.29 17.11
C TYR A 32 -8.56 -13.50 15.63
N ARG A 33 -9.83 -13.78 15.28
CA ARG A 33 -10.23 -13.78 13.87
C ARG A 33 -10.19 -12.34 13.37
N GLN A 34 -9.33 -12.12 12.38
CA GLN A 34 -9.25 -10.87 11.63
C GLN A 34 -10.60 -10.60 10.97
N ASP A 35 -11.00 -9.33 10.95
CA ASP A 35 -12.24 -8.88 10.31
C ASP A 35 -12.26 -9.31 8.84
N LEU A 36 -13.33 -10.01 8.44
CA LEU A 36 -13.54 -10.55 7.09
C LEU A 36 -14.42 -9.64 6.22
N SER A 37 -14.91 -8.53 6.77
CA SER A 37 -15.88 -7.63 6.11
C SER A 37 -15.28 -6.28 5.70
N THR A 38 -14.14 -5.90 6.29
CA THR A 38 -13.44 -4.68 5.87
C THR A 38 -12.89 -4.82 4.45
N ARG A 39 -13.11 -3.78 3.64
CA ARG A 39 -12.66 -3.71 2.24
C ARG A 39 -11.16 -3.92 2.14
N ALA A 40 -10.72 -4.80 1.24
CA ALA A 40 -9.32 -4.90 0.87
C ALA A 40 -8.85 -3.61 0.18
N ILE A 41 -7.65 -3.17 0.52
CA ILE A 41 -7.06 -1.96 -0.05
C ILE A 41 -5.80 -2.39 -0.81
N ASP A 42 -5.85 -2.26 -2.13
CA ASP A 42 -4.72 -2.52 -3.02
C ASP A 42 -4.11 -1.19 -3.44
N ILE A 43 -2.87 -0.92 -2.99
CA ILE A 43 -2.15 0.32 -3.27
C ILE A 43 -0.76 -0.03 -3.78
N LYS A 44 -0.32 0.64 -4.85
CA LYS A 44 1.09 0.63 -5.25
C LYS A 44 1.89 1.51 -4.30
N VAL A 45 3.05 1.04 -3.87
CA VAL A 45 4.04 1.89 -3.17
C VAL A 45 4.51 2.94 -4.18
N ASN A 46 4.46 4.22 -3.80
CA ASN A 46 4.79 5.32 -4.71
C ASN A 46 5.83 6.26 -4.09
N VAL A 47 6.57 6.95 -4.97
CA VAL A 47 7.33 8.15 -4.59
C VAL A 47 6.45 9.36 -4.79
N ILE A 48 6.36 10.23 -3.77
CA ILE A 48 5.66 11.51 -3.88
C ILE A 48 6.60 12.50 -4.58
N LEU A 49 6.15 13.07 -5.69
CA LEU A 49 6.89 14.05 -6.48
C LEU A 49 6.47 15.49 -6.16
N ASP A 50 5.19 15.69 -5.84
CA ASP A 50 4.60 16.97 -5.46
C ASP A 50 3.38 16.72 -4.58
N ASP A 51 3.31 17.37 -3.43
CA ASP A 51 2.20 17.31 -2.46
C ASP A 51 1.50 18.67 -2.28
N THR A 52 1.81 19.65 -3.13
CA THR A 52 1.25 21.01 -3.06
C THR A 52 -0.01 21.20 -3.92
N LEU A 53 -0.40 20.17 -4.66
CA LEU A 53 -1.55 20.20 -5.57
C LEU A 53 -2.87 20.25 -4.81
N THR A 54 -3.82 21.01 -5.33
CA THR A 54 -5.15 21.17 -4.72
C THR A 54 -6.25 21.12 -5.78
N LEU A 55 -7.40 20.54 -5.43
CA LEU A 55 -8.61 20.60 -6.25
C LEU A 55 -9.17 22.02 -6.22
N ALA A 56 -9.56 22.56 -7.38
CA ALA A 56 -10.29 23.83 -7.48
C ALA A 56 -11.79 23.65 -7.19
N THR A 57 -12.35 22.50 -7.56
CA THR A 57 -13.77 22.18 -7.39
C THR A 57 -13.96 20.70 -7.07
N THR A 58 -15.04 20.37 -6.36
CA THR A 58 -15.46 18.97 -6.16
C THR A 58 -15.67 18.29 -7.51
N PRO A 59 -14.98 17.17 -7.80
CA PRO A 59 -15.15 16.47 -9.05
C PRO A 59 -16.47 15.68 -9.05
N THR A 60 -17.05 15.53 -10.24
CA THR A 60 -18.31 14.80 -10.39
C THR A 60 -18.06 13.30 -10.37
N VAL A 61 -18.85 12.55 -9.60
CA VAL A 61 -18.77 11.08 -9.56
C VAL A 61 -18.93 10.50 -10.96
N ASN A 62 -18.12 9.48 -11.30
CA ASN A 62 -18.03 8.85 -12.62
C ASN A 62 -17.53 9.76 -13.76
N SER A 63 -17.04 10.97 -13.46
CA SER A 63 -16.30 11.79 -14.42
C SER A 63 -14.86 11.31 -14.58
N TYR A 64 -14.23 11.62 -15.71
CA TYR A 64 -12.77 11.48 -15.87
C TYR A 64 -12.03 12.80 -15.64
N ASP A 65 -12.76 13.90 -15.51
CA ASP A 65 -12.20 15.24 -15.43
C ASP A 65 -12.17 15.78 -14.01
N TYR A 66 -11.03 16.35 -13.65
CA TYR A 66 -10.79 17.13 -12.44
C TYR A 66 -10.42 18.56 -12.77
N ASN A 67 -10.77 19.48 -11.88
CA ASN A 67 -10.28 20.84 -11.97
C ASN A 67 -9.28 21.06 -10.84
N LEU A 68 -8.03 21.36 -11.20
CA LEU A 68 -6.98 21.72 -10.24
C LEU A 68 -6.88 23.24 -10.09
N THR A 69 -6.26 23.70 -9.01
CA THR A 69 -5.93 25.13 -8.88
C THR A 69 -4.89 25.54 -9.93
N ALA A 70 -4.95 26.80 -10.37
CA ALA A 70 -4.08 27.29 -11.43
C ALA A 70 -2.59 27.20 -11.04
N GLY A 71 -1.73 26.89 -12.01
CA GLY A 71 -0.30 26.73 -11.76
C GLY A 71 0.13 25.34 -11.29
N HIS A 72 -0.76 24.34 -11.39
CA HIS A 72 -0.52 22.97 -10.93
C HIS A 72 0.65 22.23 -11.61
N GLY A 73 1.15 22.68 -12.77
CA GLY A 73 2.31 22.08 -13.44
C GLY A 73 2.16 20.62 -13.93
N VAL A 74 1.02 19.96 -13.67
CA VAL A 74 0.65 18.64 -14.19
C VAL A 74 0.68 18.62 -15.73
N ILE A 75 1.26 17.56 -16.29
CA ILE A 75 1.33 17.29 -17.73
C ILE A 75 0.74 15.92 -18.08
N ILE A 76 0.50 15.69 -19.36
CA ILE A 76 0.12 14.37 -19.89
C ILE A 76 1.22 13.37 -19.56
N GLY A 77 0.83 12.20 -19.04
CA GLY A 77 1.77 11.16 -18.64
C GLY A 77 2.07 11.08 -17.14
N ASP A 78 1.66 12.09 -16.36
CA ASP A 78 1.80 12.05 -14.90
C ASP A 78 0.82 11.05 -14.27
N ASN A 79 1.18 10.51 -13.10
CA ASN A 79 0.23 9.81 -12.23
C ASN A 79 -0.16 10.72 -11.07
N LEU A 80 -1.46 10.79 -10.78
CA LEU A 80 -1.99 11.56 -9.66
C LEU A 80 -2.70 10.62 -8.67
N GLY A 81 -2.55 10.92 -7.39
CA GLY A 81 -3.31 10.33 -6.30
C GLY A 81 -4.19 11.38 -5.63
N ILE A 82 -5.39 11.00 -5.22
CA ILE A 82 -6.28 11.81 -4.37
C ILE A 82 -6.60 11.00 -3.12
N LEU A 83 -6.43 11.65 -1.97
CA LEU A 83 -6.68 11.09 -0.64
C LEU A 83 -7.71 11.95 0.06
N GLU A 84 -8.78 11.35 0.59
CA GLU A 84 -9.73 12.03 1.46
C GLU A 84 -9.66 11.44 2.87
N GLN A 85 -9.46 12.33 3.85
CA GLN A 85 -9.18 11.96 5.23
C GLN A 85 -10.43 11.97 6.13
N ASN A 86 -11.47 12.71 5.73
CA ASN A 86 -12.69 12.84 6.52
C ASN A 86 -13.78 11.86 6.04
N GLY A 87 -14.20 10.95 6.91
CA GLY A 87 -15.26 9.97 6.63
C GLY A 87 -14.74 8.56 6.40
N VAL A 88 -15.21 7.88 5.35
CA VAL A 88 -14.70 6.54 4.99
C VAL A 88 -13.47 6.73 4.10
N PRO A 89 -12.26 6.34 4.56
CA PRO A 89 -11.03 6.27 3.79
C PRO A 89 -11.19 5.98 2.29
N GLN A 90 -10.96 6.99 1.44
CA GLN A 90 -10.90 6.79 -0.01
C GLN A 90 -9.55 7.20 -0.56
N ILE A 91 -9.03 6.32 -1.43
CA ILE A 91 -7.84 6.55 -2.21
C ILE A 91 -8.25 6.39 -3.66
N TYR A 92 -7.87 7.36 -4.46
CA TYR A 92 -7.96 7.30 -5.91
C TYR A 92 -6.57 7.50 -6.49
N THR A 93 -6.22 6.73 -7.51
CA THR A 93 -5.01 6.94 -8.31
C THR A 93 -5.37 6.79 -9.78
N GLY A 94 -4.84 7.65 -10.63
CA GLY A 94 -5.04 7.56 -12.08
C GLY A 94 -3.88 8.16 -12.87
N PHE A 95 -3.90 7.88 -14.15
CA PHE A 95 -2.93 8.39 -15.13
C PHE A 95 -3.53 9.55 -15.93
N VAL A 96 -2.77 10.62 -16.14
CA VAL A 96 -3.21 11.82 -16.85
C VAL A 96 -3.17 11.58 -18.36
N LEU A 97 -4.34 11.61 -19.01
CA LEU A 97 -4.50 11.47 -20.45
C LEU A 97 -4.48 12.81 -21.19
N ASN A 98 -4.99 13.87 -20.58
CA ASN A 98 -5.08 15.18 -21.20
C ASN A 98 -5.08 16.31 -20.17
N VAL A 99 -4.62 17.50 -20.55
CA VAL A 99 -4.65 18.71 -19.72
C VAL A 99 -5.08 19.90 -20.57
N VAL A 100 -6.18 20.56 -20.20
CA VAL A 100 -6.70 21.76 -20.87
C VAL A 100 -6.93 22.85 -19.83
N GLY A 101 -6.02 23.82 -19.77
CA GLY A 101 -6.02 24.81 -18.69
C GLY A 101 -5.85 24.12 -17.35
N ASN A 102 -6.86 24.24 -16.49
CA ASN A 102 -6.89 23.62 -15.16
C ASN A 102 -7.61 22.26 -15.13
N VAL A 103 -8.22 21.87 -16.25
CA VAL A 103 -8.95 20.61 -16.36
C VAL A 103 -7.98 19.50 -16.74
N VAL A 104 -7.89 18.50 -15.87
CA VAL A 104 -7.06 17.29 -16.04
C VAL A 104 -7.99 16.11 -16.29
N THR A 105 -7.83 15.44 -17.42
CA THR A 105 -8.56 14.22 -17.77
C THR A 105 -7.72 13.00 -17.42
N MET A 106 -8.30 12.09 -16.64
CA MET A 106 -7.64 10.86 -16.20
C MET A 106 -8.11 9.63 -16.99
N ASP A 107 -7.39 8.52 -16.82
CA ASP A 107 -7.76 7.20 -17.36
C ASP A 107 -8.84 6.46 -16.56
N THR A 108 -9.06 6.85 -15.30
CA THR A 108 -9.95 6.17 -14.36
C THR A 108 -11.03 7.16 -13.89
N PRO A 109 -12.31 6.75 -13.82
CA PRO A 109 -13.36 7.64 -13.38
C PRO A 109 -13.29 7.87 -11.86
N VAL A 110 -13.77 9.03 -11.41
CA VAL A 110 -13.85 9.35 -9.98
C VAL A 110 -14.85 8.43 -9.29
N PRO A 111 -14.44 7.67 -8.26
CA PRO A 111 -15.35 6.75 -7.58
C PRO A 111 -16.34 7.48 -6.66
N ILE A 112 -15.96 8.65 -6.16
CA ILE A 112 -16.71 9.47 -5.21
C ILE A 112 -16.48 10.97 -5.45
N ALA A 113 -17.25 11.81 -4.78
CA ALA A 113 -17.07 13.26 -4.83
C ALA A 113 -16.06 13.67 -3.75
N PHE A 114 -14.83 14.00 -4.16
CA PHE A 114 -13.77 14.46 -3.25
C PHE A 114 -13.96 15.94 -2.88
N THR A 115 -14.08 16.27 -1.61
CA THR A 115 -14.24 17.67 -1.18
C THR A 115 -12.89 18.39 -1.19
N PRO A 116 -12.71 19.52 -1.91
CA PRO A 116 -11.41 20.19 -1.99
C PRO A 116 -10.76 20.57 -0.66
N ALA A 117 -11.56 20.88 0.36
CA ALA A 117 -11.08 21.23 1.69
C ALA A 117 -10.53 20.02 2.47
N ASP A 118 -10.95 18.81 2.12
CA ASP A 118 -10.66 17.57 2.83
C ASP A 118 -9.77 16.61 2.02
N ALA A 119 -9.50 16.96 0.77
CA ALA A 119 -8.76 16.15 -0.18
C ALA A 119 -7.31 16.65 -0.34
N SER A 120 -6.35 15.73 -0.28
CA SER A 120 -4.96 15.97 -0.67
C SER A 120 -4.73 15.40 -2.05
N VAL A 121 -4.19 16.21 -2.97
CA VAL A 121 -3.79 15.77 -4.32
C VAL A 121 -2.29 15.61 -4.35
N LEU A 122 -1.82 14.45 -4.81
CA LEU A 122 -0.41 14.11 -4.89
C LEU A 122 -0.04 13.79 -6.32
N LYS A 123 1.05 14.38 -6.82
CA LYS A 123 1.74 13.85 -7.99
C LYS A 123 2.65 12.71 -7.53
N ILE A 124 2.47 11.54 -8.11
CA ILE A 124 3.14 10.31 -7.68
C ILE A 124 3.91 9.67 -8.82
N ASN A 125 4.99 8.96 -8.48
CA ASN A 125 5.66 8.04 -9.38
C ASN A 125 5.41 6.60 -8.90
N THR A 126 4.74 5.81 -9.73
CA THR A 126 4.46 4.39 -9.49
C THR A 126 5.61 3.47 -9.93
N SER A 127 6.57 4.00 -10.70
CA SER A 127 7.72 3.28 -11.19
C SER A 127 8.90 3.45 -10.24
N LEU A 128 9.15 2.40 -9.45
CA LEU A 128 10.26 2.34 -8.49
C LEU A 128 11.49 1.69 -9.12
N ASN A 129 11.96 2.23 -10.25
CA ASN A 129 13.10 1.69 -10.97
C ASN A 129 14.36 1.74 -10.08
N VAL A 130 15.06 0.61 -10.00
CA VAL A 130 16.32 0.48 -9.27
C VAL A 130 17.45 0.34 -10.29
N ASP A 131 18.44 1.22 -10.21
CA ASP A 131 19.57 1.29 -11.13
C ASP A 131 20.90 0.88 -10.47
N GLY A 132 20.87 0.43 -9.21
CA GLY A 132 22.07 0.12 -8.44
C GLY A 132 22.85 1.35 -7.95
N SER A 133 22.28 2.56 -8.09
CA SER A 133 22.88 3.79 -7.59
C SER A 133 23.03 3.79 -6.05
N SER A 134 23.97 4.61 -5.59
CA SER A 134 24.18 4.87 -4.15
C SER A 134 23.23 5.92 -3.58
N VAL A 135 22.47 6.62 -4.43
CA VAL A 135 21.45 7.58 -4.01
C VAL A 135 20.26 6.81 -3.45
N VAL A 136 19.89 7.13 -2.20
CA VAL A 136 18.75 6.49 -1.54
C VAL A 136 17.47 7.11 -2.07
N VAL A 137 16.62 6.28 -2.67
CA VAL A 137 15.24 6.64 -3.01
C VAL A 137 14.32 6.07 -1.95
N VAL A 138 13.47 6.92 -1.37
CA VAL A 138 12.50 6.52 -0.35
C VAL A 138 11.11 6.59 -0.95
N ALA A 139 10.41 5.46 -0.90
CA ALA A 139 8.98 5.39 -1.16
C ALA A 139 8.28 5.03 0.15
N ASN A 140 7.13 5.65 0.43
CA ASN A 140 6.42 5.48 1.69
C ASN A 140 4.95 5.15 1.46
N ILE A 141 4.42 4.33 2.35
CA ILE A 141 2.99 4.20 2.59
C ILE A 141 2.73 4.80 3.97
N THR A 142 1.80 5.76 4.01
CA THR A 142 1.36 6.39 5.24
C THR A 142 -0.10 6.02 5.46
N ASN A 143 -0.47 5.73 6.70
CA ASN A 143 -1.87 5.64 7.06
C ASN A 143 -2.43 7.05 7.20
N PHE A 144 -3.37 7.43 6.34
CA PHE A 144 -4.05 8.72 6.40
C PHE A 144 -5.42 8.62 7.08
N PHE A 145 -5.70 7.50 7.73
CA PHE A 145 -7.00 7.17 8.26
C PHE A 145 -6.98 7.09 9.78
N GLU A 146 -8.11 7.44 10.40
CA GLU A 146 -8.28 7.35 11.86
C GLU A 146 -8.20 5.92 12.39
N ASN A 147 -8.47 4.92 11.53
CA ASN A 147 -8.34 3.51 11.88
C ASN A 147 -6.99 2.97 11.42
N ALA A 148 -6.44 2.04 12.20
CA ALA A 148 -5.23 1.34 11.82
C ALA A 148 -5.43 0.55 10.51
N VAL A 149 -4.41 0.55 9.65
CA VAL A 149 -4.39 -0.20 8.39
C VAL A 149 -3.42 -1.37 8.52
N ASP A 150 -3.90 -2.58 8.23
CA ASP A 150 -3.08 -3.77 8.29
C ASP A 150 -2.56 -4.13 6.89
N ILE A 151 -1.23 -4.06 6.72
CA ILE A 151 -0.58 -4.58 5.52
C ILE A 151 -0.43 -6.09 5.68
N THR A 152 -1.12 -6.83 4.80
CA THR A 152 -1.07 -8.29 4.78
C THR A 152 -0.15 -8.84 3.69
N ARG A 153 0.15 -8.06 2.64
CA ARG A 153 0.95 -8.54 1.52
C ARG A 153 1.79 -7.44 0.89
N PHE A 154 2.98 -7.82 0.42
CA PHE A 154 3.73 -7.08 -0.58
C PHE A 154 3.85 -7.96 -1.82
N ILE A 155 3.51 -7.41 -2.97
CA ILE A 155 3.63 -8.09 -4.26
C ILE A 155 4.67 -7.32 -5.06
N PHE A 156 5.72 -8.04 -5.46
CA PHE A 156 6.81 -7.49 -6.24
C PHE A 156 6.70 -8.01 -7.67
N HIS A 157 6.91 -7.10 -8.61
CA HIS A 157 7.08 -7.42 -10.01
C HIS A 157 8.24 -6.58 -10.54
N ILE A 158 9.32 -7.26 -10.94
CA ILE A 158 10.54 -6.64 -11.48
C ILE A 158 10.66 -7.09 -12.93
N THR A 159 11.00 -6.17 -13.82
CA THR A 159 11.26 -6.48 -15.23
C THR A 159 12.60 -5.92 -15.66
N ASP A 160 13.34 -6.67 -16.47
CA ASP A 160 14.67 -6.25 -16.96
C ASP A 160 14.92 -6.77 -18.39
N GLY A 161 15.86 -6.12 -19.11
CA GLY A 161 16.36 -6.59 -20.40
C GLY A 161 17.33 -7.76 -20.30
N THR A 162 17.90 -8.02 -19.12
CA THR A 162 18.85 -9.13 -18.86
C THR A 162 18.19 -10.29 -18.11
N ALA A 163 18.75 -11.49 -18.30
CA ALA A 163 18.28 -12.68 -17.61
C ALA A 163 18.47 -12.56 -16.10
N MET A 164 17.53 -13.12 -15.34
CA MET A 164 17.48 -13.04 -13.89
C MET A 164 17.81 -14.40 -13.28
N ASP A 165 18.52 -14.39 -12.15
CA ASP A 165 18.81 -15.54 -11.30
C ASP A 165 18.84 -15.14 -9.81
N ASP A 166 18.98 -16.10 -8.90
CA ASP A 166 18.97 -15.87 -7.45
C ASP A 166 20.14 -14.98 -6.94
N GLY A 167 21.23 -14.87 -7.70
CA GLY A 167 22.41 -14.05 -7.37
C GLY A 167 22.31 -12.60 -7.86
N THR A 168 21.36 -12.30 -8.75
CA THR A 168 21.09 -10.96 -9.29
C THR A 168 19.99 -10.23 -8.50
N PHE A 169 19.81 -8.92 -8.70
CA PHE A 169 18.61 -8.18 -8.29
C PHE A 169 17.86 -7.73 -9.54
N GLY A 170 16.68 -8.27 -9.80
CA GLY A 170 16.13 -8.22 -11.15
C GLY A 170 17.13 -8.84 -12.12
N GLY A 171 17.54 -8.12 -13.17
CA GLY A 171 18.59 -8.54 -14.10
C GLY A 171 19.96 -7.90 -13.86
N ILE A 172 20.12 -7.06 -12.83
CA ILE A 172 21.38 -6.38 -12.52
C ILE A 172 22.18 -7.12 -11.43
N ALA A 173 23.42 -6.70 -11.21
CA ALA A 173 24.23 -7.23 -10.12
C ALA A 173 23.54 -7.02 -8.75
N ALA A 174 23.82 -7.91 -7.80
CA ALA A 174 23.34 -7.80 -6.43
C ALA A 174 23.57 -6.39 -5.84
N LEU A 175 22.56 -5.86 -5.17
CA LEU A 175 22.64 -4.52 -4.57
C LEU A 175 23.59 -4.52 -3.38
N THR A 176 24.49 -3.54 -3.30
CA THR A 176 25.39 -3.42 -2.14
C THR A 176 24.64 -3.11 -0.84
N ARG A 177 23.61 -2.25 -0.91
CA ARG A 177 22.84 -1.79 0.26
C ARG A 177 21.41 -2.35 0.32
N GLY A 178 20.94 -2.95 -0.76
CA GLY A 178 19.63 -3.57 -0.89
C GLY A 178 18.44 -2.60 -0.85
N ILE A 179 17.25 -3.16 -0.92
CA ILE A 179 15.98 -2.49 -0.62
C ILE A 179 15.58 -2.83 0.82
N VAL A 180 15.21 -1.81 1.59
CA VAL A 180 14.94 -1.97 3.04
C VAL A 180 13.49 -1.63 3.33
N LEU A 181 12.75 -2.59 3.89
CA LEU A 181 11.46 -2.27 4.50
C LEU A 181 11.66 -1.89 5.96
N ARG A 182 11.13 -0.73 6.30
CA ARG A 182 11.14 -0.22 7.67
C ARG A 182 9.84 0.49 8.01
N LYS A 183 9.38 0.34 9.25
CA LYS A 183 8.25 1.09 9.82
C LYS A 183 8.79 2.14 10.78
N LYS A 184 8.35 3.38 10.62
CA LYS A 184 8.51 4.43 11.64
C LYS A 184 7.42 4.24 12.69
N LEU A 185 7.82 4.15 13.96
CA LEU A 185 6.90 4.07 15.10
C LEU A 185 6.44 5.47 15.49
N VAL A 186 5.33 5.54 16.23
CA VAL A 186 4.82 6.78 16.85
C VAL A 186 5.87 7.44 17.74
N SER A 187 6.76 6.65 18.35
CA SER A 187 7.90 7.15 19.14
C SER A 187 9.02 7.80 18.32
N GLY A 188 8.95 7.78 16.99
CA GLY A 188 9.98 8.28 16.09
C GLY A 188 11.08 7.27 15.74
N ASN A 189 11.18 6.17 16.49
CA ASN A 189 12.11 5.08 16.22
C ASN A 189 11.70 4.27 14.98
N TYR A 190 12.64 3.55 14.39
CA TYR A 190 12.36 2.67 13.25
C TYR A 190 12.56 1.20 13.62
N ILE A 191 11.69 0.36 13.08
CA ILE A 191 11.87 -1.08 13.02
C ILE A 191 12.21 -1.43 11.57
N ASN A 192 13.30 -2.17 11.37
CA ASN A 192 13.65 -2.73 10.07
C ASN A 192 13.13 -4.16 10.02
N PHE A 193 12.40 -4.51 8.97
CA PHE A 193 11.83 -5.86 8.81
C PHE A 193 12.79 -6.75 8.02
N TRP A 194 13.32 -6.23 6.91
CA TRP A 194 14.21 -6.96 6.02
C TRP A 194 15.01 -5.99 5.16
N ASN A 195 16.10 -6.53 4.62
CA ASN A 195 16.94 -5.88 3.63
C ASN A 195 17.25 -6.90 2.52
N ILE A 196 16.78 -6.64 1.30
CA ILE A 196 16.86 -7.56 0.17
C ILE A 196 17.84 -7.02 -0.87
N LYS A 197 18.82 -7.83 -1.24
CA LYS A 197 19.90 -7.48 -2.17
C LYS A 197 19.88 -8.32 -3.45
N THR A 198 19.21 -9.47 -3.44
CA THR A 198 19.10 -10.36 -4.58
C THR A 198 17.69 -10.95 -4.72
N ASN A 199 17.40 -11.56 -5.87
CA ASN A 199 16.18 -12.31 -6.12
C ASN A 199 16.09 -13.56 -5.23
N GLY A 200 17.24 -14.19 -4.92
CA GLY A 200 17.29 -15.30 -3.96
C GLY A 200 16.87 -14.88 -2.56
N GLU A 201 17.28 -13.68 -2.10
CA GLU A 201 16.84 -13.15 -0.80
C GLU A 201 15.33 -12.83 -0.78
N PHE A 202 14.72 -12.48 -1.92
CA PHE A 202 13.25 -12.45 -2.02
C PHE A 202 12.64 -13.84 -1.83
N ALA A 203 13.23 -14.89 -2.41
CA ALA A 203 12.75 -16.27 -2.30
C ALA A 203 12.90 -16.85 -0.88
N GLU A 204 13.87 -16.38 -0.11
CA GLU A 204 14.00 -16.75 1.31
C GLU A 204 12.88 -16.15 2.18
N LEU A 205 12.37 -14.98 1.79
CA LEU A 205 11.28 -14.29 2.49
C LEU A 205 9.90 -14.62 1.92
N ALA A 206 9.79 -14.99 0.65
CA ALA A 206 8.53 -15.27 0.01
C ALA A 206 8.42 -16.75 -0.33
N TYR A 207 7.29 -17.33 0.02
CA TYR A 207 7.01 -18.73 -0.29
C TYR A 207 6.86 -18.98 -1.80
N ASP A 208 6.37 -17.96 -2.54
CA ASP A 208 6.10 -18.05 -3.96
C ASP A 208 6.99 -17.04 -4.71
N VAL A 209 7.90 -17.57 -5.53
CA VAL A 209 8.70 -16.80 -6.50
C VAL A 209 8.63 -17.44 -7.89
N GLU A 210 8.61 -16.61 -8.91
CA GLU A 210 8.54 -17.04 -10.30
C GLU A 210 9.45 -16.16 -11.16
N TYR A 211 10.28 -16.82 -11.96
CA TYR A 211 11.06 -16.18 -13.02
C TYR A 211 10.32 -16.37 -14.34
N ASP A 212 9.99 -15.28 -14.99
CA ASP A 212 9.44 -15.28 -16.34
C ASP A 212 10.59 -15.21 -17.34
N PRO A 213 10.89 -16.32 -18.07
CA PRO A 213 11.86 -16.26 -19.14
C PRO A 213 11.32 -15.40 -20.26
N LYS A 214 12.22 -14.63 -20.89
CA LYS A 214 11.89 -13.88 -22.10
C LYS A 214 11.47 -14.83 -23.23
N ALA A 215 10.20 -14.78 -23.63
CA ALA A 215 9.75 -15.29 -24.93
C ALA A 215 10.42 -14.45 -26.05
N PRO A 216 10.59 -14.92 -27.31
CA PRO A 216 11.67 -14.48 -28.22
C PRO A 216 11.79 -12.96 -28.45
N ALA A 217 10.73 -12.19 -28.23
CA ALA A 217 10.77 -10.75 -27.98
C ALA A 217 10.15 -10.42 -26.61
N GLY A 218 10.75 -9.49 -25.85
CA GLY A 218 10.23 -9.08 -24.53
C GLY A 218 11.31 -8.71 -23.51
N VAL A 219 10.88 -8.62 -22.26
CA VAL A 219 11.71 -8.44 -21.05
C VAL A 219 11.62 -9.69 -20.19
N TYR A 220 12.65 -9.94 -19.38
CA TYR A 220 12.60 -10.92 -18.31
C TYR A 220 11.78 -10.38 -17.16
N GLY A 221 11.11 -11.25 -16.42
CA GLY A 221 10.31 -10.89 -15.26
C GLY A 221 10.71 -11.68 -14.02
N PHE A 222 10.55 -11.06 -12.86
CA PHE A 222 10.60 -11.71 -11.57
C PHE A 222 9.37 -11.29 -10.77
N ARG A 223 8.63 -12.26 -10.25
CA ARG A 223 7.44 -12.04 -9.44
C ARG A 223 7.60 -12.72 -8.10
N CYS A 224 7.20 -12.02 -7.06
CA CYS A 224 7.32 -12.50 -5.70
C CYS A 224 6.14 -11.99 -4.86
N ARG A 225 5.62 -12.85 -3.98
CA ARG A 225 4.55 -12.50 -3.05
C ARG A 225 4.97 -12.77 -1.61
N LEU A 226 5.29 -11.70 -0.91
CA LEU A 226 5.53 -11.74 0.54
C LEU A 226 4.20 -11.59 1.28
N THR A 227 3.85 -12.58 2.11
CA THR A 227 2.57 -12.61 2.83
C THR A 227 2.76 -12.59 4.33
N TYR A 228 2.06 -11.66 4.98
CA TYR A 228 1.80 -11.53 6.41
C TYR A 228 0.33 -11.90 6.61
N ALA A 229 0.05 -13.17 6.90
CA ALA A 229 -1.33 -13.68 7.03
C ALA A 229 -1.43 -14.94 7.91
N GLY A 230 -0.58 -15.06 8.92
CA GLY A 230 -0.68 -16.15 9.91
C GLY A 230 0.65 -16.61 10.49
N GLU A 231 0.55 -17.51 11.47
CA GLU A 231 1.70 -18.07 12.20
C GLU A 231 2.66 -18.84 11.28
N GLU A 232 2.14 -19.50 10.26
CA GLU A 232 2.89 -20.28 9.25
C GLU A 232 3.50 -19.39 8.14
N LYS A 233 3.44 -18.05 8.28
CA LYS A 233 3.94 -17.06 7.32
C LYS A 233 4.92 -16.09 8.01
N HIS A 234 5.18 -14.92 7.45
CA HIS A 234 6.04 -13.89 8.08
C HIS A 234 5.35 -13.14 9.23
N GLY A 235 4.53 -13.83 10.02
CA GLY A 235 3.67 -13.25 11.05
C GLY A 235 2.29 -12.84 10.53
N VAL A 236 1.56 -12.10 11.37
CA VAL A 236 0.13 -11.83 11.16
C VAL A 236 -0.09 -10.64 10.23
N VAL A 237 0.43 -9.45 10.55
CA VAL A 237 0.29 -8.21 9.75
C VAL A 237 1.44 -7.25 10.04
N ILE A 238 1.74 -6.34 9.12
CA ILE A 238 2.41 -5.07 9.46
C ILE A 238 1.32 -4.01 9.62
N ARG A 239 1.01 -3.66 10.88
CA ARG A 239 0.03 -2.62 11.20
C ARG A 239 0.62 -1.23 11.00
N LEU A 240 -0.08 -0.35 10.30
CA LEU A 240 0.15 1.09 10.30
C LEU A 240 -0.85 1.72 11.27
N GLU A 241 -0.32 2.40 12.29
CA GLU A 241 -1.15 3.17 13.21
C GLU A 241 -1.60 4.47 12.53
N PRO A 242 -2.71 5.10 12.98
CA PRO A 242 -3.08 6.45 12.58
C PRO A 242 -1.98 7.49 12.85
#